data_AF-A0A925G7Z8-F1
#
_entry.id   AF-A0A925G7Z8-F1
#
_cell.length_a   1.000
_cell.length_b   1.000
_cell.length_c   1.000
_cell.angle_alpha   90.00
_cell.angle_beta   90.00
_cell.angle_gamma   90.00
#
_symmetry.space_group_name_H-M   'P 1'
#
loop_
_entity.id
_entity.type
_entity.pdbx_description
1 polymer ?
#
loop_
_entity_poly.entity_id
_entity_poly.type
_entity_poly.pdbx_seq_one_letter_code
_entity_poly.pdbx_strand_id
1 'polypeptide(L)' 'MKVTAIIDDKIIEDAMKYSNSSTITDALKVALKEYINIQKLKELGQIIKADPMVFSHSAEDIRSINREL' A
#
# COMPACT_ATOMS: atom_id res chain seq x y z
N MET A 1 -17.84 -2.32 -16.75
CA MET A 1 -19.10 -1.66 -16.39
C MET A 1 -18.96 -0.17 -16.69
N LYS A 2 -19.95 0.46 -17.34
CA LYS A 2 -19.95 1.91 -17.57
C LYS A 2 -20.69 2.58 -16.42
N VAL A 3 -20.11 3.62 -15.85
CA VAL A 3 -20.67 4.37 -14.72
C VAL A 3 -20.59 5.87 -15.04
N THR A 4 -21.57 6.63 -14.60
CA THR A 4 -21.60 8.10 -14.69
C THR A 4 -21.61 8.65 -13.27
N ALA A 5 -20.73 9.62 -13.00
CA ALA A 5 -20.61 10.27 -11.70
C ALA A 5 -20.29 11.75 -11.89
N ILE A 6 -20.66 12.57 -10.92
CA ILE A 6 -20.28 13.98 -10.84
C ILE A 6 -19.10 14.06 -9.87
N ILE A 7 -17.97 14.59 -10.34
CA ILE A 7 -16.71 14.67 -9.60
C ILE A 7 -16.14 16.08 -9.79
N ASP A 8 -15.49 16.63 -8.77
CA ASP A 8 -14.80 17.92 -8.86
C ASP A 8 -13.65 17.86 -9.88
N ASP A 9 -13.60 18.82 -10.80
CA ASP A 9 -12.60 18.88 -11.86
C ASP A 9 -11.17 18.92 -11.31
N LYS A 10 -10.94 19.62 -10.20
CA LYS A 10 -9.60 19.71 -9.59
C LYS A 10 -9.12 18.35 -9.10
N ILE A 11 -10.03 17.53 -8.57
CA ILE A 11 -9.69 16.17 -8.14
C ILE A 11 -9.29 15.32 -9.34
N ILE A 12 -9.99 15.47 -10.47
CA ILE A 12 -9.65 14.77 -11.72
C ILE A 12 -8.32 15.26 -12.27
N GLU A 13 -8.07 16.56 -12.28
CA GLU A 13 -6.80 17.16 -12.71
C GLU A 13 -5.61 16.63 -11.88
N ASP A 14 -5.73 16.62 -10.56
CA ASP A 14 -4.71 16.08 -9.68
C ASP A 14 -4.50 14.58 -9.91
N ALA A 15 -5.58 13.80 -9.98
CA ALA A 15 -5.49 12.37 -10.24
C ALA A 15 -4.76 12.08 -11.56
N MET A 16 -5.09 12.80 -12.64
CA MET A 16 -4.46 12.69 -13.95
C MET A 16 -2.97 13.05 -13.91
N LYS A 17 -2.63 14.15 -13.22
CA LYS A 17 -1.26 14.62 -13.04
C LYS A 17 -0.41 13.60 -12.30
N TYR A 18 -0.87 13.11 -11.16
CA TYR A 18 -0.11 12.17 -10.33
C TYR A 18 -0.04 10.77 -10.92
N SER A 19 -1.08 10.33 -11.64
CA SER A 19 -1.08 9.03 -12.31
C SER A 19 -0.34 9.04 -13.66
N ASN A 20 0.12 10.20 -14.15
CA ASN A 20 0.67 10.39 -15.49
C ASN A 20 -0.20 9.75 -16.60
N SER A 21 -1.51 9.74 -16.40
CA SER A 21 -2.43 9.05 -17.31
C SER A 21 -2.93 9.99 -18.40
N SER A 22 -3.12 9.45 -19.60
CA SER A 22 -3.69 10.19 -20.73
C SER A 22 -5.22 10.24 -20.71
N THR A 23 -5.88 9.44 -19.85
CA THR A 23 -7.35 9.38 -19.75
C THR A 23 -7.84 9.41 -18.31
N ILE A 24 -9.00 10.06 -18.09
CA ILE A 24 -9.68 10.12 -16.79
C ILE A 24 -9.97 8.70 -16.26
N THR A 25 -10.33 7.78 -17.14
CA THR A 25 -10.65 6.41 -16.75
C THR A 25 -9.43 5.70 -16.18
N ASP A 26 -8.25 5.87 -16.78
CA ASP A 26 -7.03 5.23 -16.29
C ASP A 26 -6.51 5.89 -15.02
N ALA A 27 -6.60 7.23 -14.91
CA ALA A 27 -6.31 7.93 -13.66
C ALA A 27 -7.17 7.43 -12.50
N LEU A 28 -8.48 7.28 -12.73
CA LEU A 28 -9.40 6.72 -11.73
C LEU A 28 -9.06 5.27 -11.37
N LYS A 29 -8.68 4.42 -12.35
CA LYS A 29 -8.25 3.04 -12.05
C LYS A 29 -7.02 3.02 -11.14
N VAL A 30 -6.03 3.86 -11.42
CA VAL A 30 -4.80 3.97 -10.61
C VAL A 30 -5.15 4.41 -9.19
N ALA A 31 -5.89 5.53 -9.06
CA ALA A 31 -6.28 6.08 -7.77
C ALA A 31 -7.08 5.07 -6.92
N LEU A 32 -8.06 4.39 -7.52
CA LEU A 32 -8.87 3.37 -6.83
C LEU A 32 -8.04 2.16 -6.40
N LYS A 33 -7.13 1.68 -7.26
CA LYS A 33 -6.26 0.55 -6.95
C LYS A 33 -5.32 0.89 -5.79
N GLU A 34 -4.76 2.09 -5.80
CA GLU A 34 -3.88 2.57 -4.74
C GLU A 34 -4.62 2.72 -3.41
N TYR A 35 -5.81 3.31 -3.44
CA TYR A 35 -6.69 3.37 -2.26
C TYR A 35 -6.97 1.98 -1.68
N ILE A 36 -7.36 1.01 -2.51
CA ILE A 36 -7.62 -0.37 -2.10
C ILE A 36 -6.36 -1.00 -1.48
N ASN A 37 -5.19 -0.81 -2.09
CA ASN A 37 -3.93 -1.33 -1.56
C ASN A 37 -3.60 -0.76 -0.18
N ILE A 38 -3.83 0.54 0.03
CA ILE A 38 -3.63 1.18 1.34
C ILE A 38 -4.56 0.56 2.39
N GLN A 39 -5.82 0.28 2.06
CA GLN A 39 -6.73 -0.38 3.00
C GLN A 39 -6.28 -1.79 3.35
N LYS A 40 -5.83 -2.57 2.36
CA LYS A 40 -5.26 -3.90 2.58
C LYS A 40 -4.02 -3.87 3.47
N LEU A 41 -3.14 -2.87 3.29
CA LEU A 41 -1.96 -2.70 4.15
C LEU A 41 -2.34 -2.38 5.59
N LYS A 42 -3.35 -1.53 5.80
CA LYS A 42 -3.86 -1.22 7.15
C LYS A 42 -4.44 -2.45 7.82
N GLU A 43 -5.22 -3.24 7.09
CA GLU A 43 -5.79 -4.50 7.56
C GLU A 43 -4.69 -5.50 7.94
N LEU A 44 -3.70 -5.69 7.05
CA LEU A 44 -2.52 -6.52 7.33
C LEU A 44 -1.77 -6.04 8.57
N GLY A 45 -1.60 -4.73 8.74
CA GLY A 45 -0.98 -4.15 9.93
C GLY A 45 -1.74 -4.47 11.22
N GLN A 46 -3.08 -4.56 11.20
CA GLN A 46 -3.85 -4.99 12.37
C GLN A 46 -3.66 -6.48 12.65
N ILE A 47 -3.58 -7.32 11.62
CA ILE A 47 -3.32 -8.76 11.77
C ILE A 47 -1.94 -8.99 12.40
N ILE A 48 -0.91 -8.32 11.87
CA ILE A 48 0.46 -8.39 12.43
C ILE A 48 0.50 -7.86 13.87
N LYS A 49 -0.27 -6.83 14.20
CA LYS A 49 -0.35 -6.32 15.57
C LYS A 49 -1.02 -7.32 16.53
N ALA A 50 -2.02 -8.06 16.06
CA ALA A 50 -2.73 -9.06 16.85
C ALA A 50 -1.86 -10.28 17.15
N ASP A 51 -1.02 -10.68 16.20
CA ASP A 51 -0.05 -11.77 16.36
C ASP A 51 1.33 -11.33 15.82
N PRO A 52 2.11 -10.60 16.64
CA PRO A 52 3.39 -10.07 16.20
C PRO A 52 4.40 -11.19 16.01
N MET A 53 5.11 -11.16 14.90
CA MET A 53 6.20 -12.10 14.65
C MET A 53 7.29 -11.89 15.71
N VAL A 54 7.48 -12.89 16.57
CA VAL A 54 8.51 -12.88 17.61
C VAL A 54 9.75 -13.57 17.06
N PHE A 55 10.88 -12.86 17.05
CA PHE A 55 12.17 -13.45 16.75
C PHE A 55 12.70 -14.17 17.98
N SER A 56 13.14 -15.42 17.82
CA SER A 56 13.72 -16.21 18.92
C SER A 56 15.13 -15.77 19.31
N HIS A 57 15.83 -15.07 18.41
CA HIS A 57 17.19 -14.59 18.61
C HIS A 57 17.29 -13.11 18.28
N SER A 58 18.03 -12.37 19.11
CA SER A 58 18.43 -11.01 18.78
C SER A 58 19.50 -11.03 17.68
N ALA A 59 19.73 -9.86 17.05
CA ALA A 59 20.81 -9.70 16.10
C ALA A 59 22.19 -10.01 16.73
N GLU A 60 22.34 -9.77 18.04
CA GLU A 60 23.59 -10.05 18.77
C GLU A 60 23.77 -11.54 19.03
N ASP A 61 22.68 -12.26 19.34
CA ASP A 61 22.69 -13.72 19.52
C ASP A 61 23.09 -14.41 18.21
N ILE A 62 22.52 -13.99 17.07
CA ILE A 62 22.85 -14.52 15.75
C ILE A 62 24.33 -14.26 15.41
N ARG A 63 24.84 -13.07 15.72
CA ARG A 63 26.26 -12.74 15.48
C ARG A 63 27.20 -13.60 16.32
N SER A 64 26.84 -13.87 17.56
CA SER A 64 27.62 -14.71 18.46
C SER A 64 27.66 -16.15 17.96
N ILE A 65 26.50 -16.73 17.61
CA ILE A 65 26.41 -18.08 17.02
C ILE A 65 27.29 -18.20 15.76
N ASN A 66 27.24 -17.22 14.87
CA ASN A 66 27.99 -17.25 13.61
C ASN A 66 29.50 -17.01 13.77
N ARG A 67 29.97 -16.53 14.93
CA ARG A 67 31.39 -16.30 15.23
C ARG A 67 32.02 -17.44 16.03
N GLU A 68 31.20 -18.26 16.69
CA GLU A 68 31.63 -19.49 17.38
C GLU A 68 31.71 -20.70 16.43
N LEU A 69 31.18 -20.58 15.21
CA LEU A 69 31.36 -21.50 14.07
C LEU A 69 32.63 -21.18 13.28
#